data_AF-A0A540LAM1-F1
#
_entry.id   AF-A0A540LAM1-F1
#
_cell.length_a   1.000
_cell.length_b   1.000
_cell.length_c   1.000
_cell.angle_alpha   90.00
_cell.angle_beta   90.00
_cell.angle_gamma   90.00
#
_symmetry.space_group_name_H-M   'P 1'
#
loop_
_entity.id
_entity.type
_entity.pdbx_description
1 polymer ?
#
loop_
_entity_poly.entity_id
_entity_poly.type
_entity_poly.pdbx_seq_one_letter_code
_entity_poly.pdbx_strand_id
1 'polypeptide(L)'
;MKLFNFRHSSLRNVVERCIGVLKNRFPILKLMPNYPIRKQRRIPVACCAVHNFIRMQSRNDTLFQQFEDNDVDVVDEESSGANQEGENMHLKDDNVMNDVRDHIAGSMWLDYVNNN
;
A
#
# COMPACT_ATOMS: atom_id res chain seq x y z
N MET A 1 -5.31 13.21 -16.56
CA MET A 1 -3.96 12.67 -16.26
C MET A 1 -3.40 13.14 -14.91
N LYS A 2 -3.04 14.42 -14.71
CA LYS A 2 -2.40 14.87 -13.45
C LYS A 2 -3.21 14.58 -12.18
N LEU A 3 -4.52 14.82 -12.20
CA LEU A 3 -5.42 14.53 -11.07
C LEU A 3 -5.51 13.02 -10.75
N PHE A 4 -5.59 12.19 -11.79
CA PHE A 4 -5.60 10.72 -11.63
C PHE A 4 -4.30 10.23 -10.99
N ASN A 5 -3.15 10.65 -11.53
CA ASN A 5 -1.84 10.25 -11.00
C ASN A 5 -1.67 10.73 -9.55
N PHE A 6 -2.05 11.97 -9.26
CA PHE A 6 -1.99 12.50 -7.89
C PHE A 6 -2.84 11.69 -6.91
N ARG A 7 -4.11 11.39 -7.25
CA ARG A 7 -4.98 10.58 -6.39
C ARG A 7 -4.47 9.15 -6.25
N HIS A 8 -3.98 8.56 -7.34
CA HIS A 8 -3.41 7.22 -7.34
C HIS A 8 -2.18 7.13 -6.44
N SER A 9 -1.23 8.06 -6.60
CA SER A 9 -0.03 8.15 -5.75
C SER A 9 -0.38 8.43 -4.29
N SER A 10 -1.35 9.31 -4.02
CA SER A 10 -1.81 9.61 -2.66
C SER A 10 -2.40 8.36 -1.98
N LEU A 11 -3.26 7.61 -2.68
CA LEU A 11 -3.81 6.35 -2.16
C LEU A 11 -2.71 5.32 -1.91
N ARG A 12 -1.80 5.16 -2.88
CA ARG A 12 -0.68 4.23 -2.77
C ARG A 12 0.19 4.55 -1.55
N ASN A 13 0.50 5.83 -1.32
CA ASN A 13 1.27 6.28 -0.17
C ASN A 13 0.61 5.86 1.16
N VAL A 14 -0.70 6.05 1.30
CA VAL A 14 -1.43 5.62 2.51
C VAL A 14 -1.32 4.11 2.71
N VAL A 15 -1.49 3.32 1.65
CA VAL A 15 -1.37 1.85 1.71
C VAL A 15 0.03 1.40 2.10
N GLU A 16 1.06 1.99 1.48
CA GLU A 16 2.46 1.67 1.76
C GLU A 16 2.84 2.00 3.21
N ARG A 17 2.39 3.16 3.71
CA ARG A 17 2.57 3.53 5.12
C ARG A 17 1.91 2.55 6.06
N CYS A 18 0.66 2.14 5.80
CA CYS A 18 -0.01 1.11 6.62
C CYS A 18 0.77 -0.21 6.65
N ILE A 19 1.30 -0.65 5.51
CA ILE A 19 2.14 -1.86 5.44
C ILE A 19 3.44 -1.65 6.21
N GLY A 20 4.07 -0.48 6.10
CA GLY A 20 5.27 -0.11 6.84
C GLY A 20 5.10 -0.20 8.36
N VAL A 21 3.98 0.30 8.88
CA VAL A 21 3.62 0.17 10.31
C VAL A 21 3.51 -1.29 10.74
N LEU A 22 2.83 -2.12 9.94
CA LEU A 22 2.71 -3.55 10.22
C LEU A 22 4.07 -4.26 10.19
N LYS A 23 4.92 -3.97 9.19
CA LYS A 23 6.28 -4.49 9.09
C LYS A 23 7.15 -4.08 10.29
N ASN A 24 7.02 -2.84 10.75
CA ASN A 24 7.77 -2.35 11.91
C ASN A 24 7.36 -3.05 13.21
N ARG A 25 6.04 -3.29 13.37
CA ARG A 25 5.49 -3.96 14.56
C ARG A 25 5.74 -5.48 14.56
N PHE A 26 5.71 -6.11 13.39
CA PHE A 26 5.81 -7.56 13.24
C PHE A 26 6.98 -7.91 12.31
N PRO A 27 8.20 -8.15 12.85
CA PRO A 27 9.38 -8.46 12.05
C PRO A 27 9.24 -9.69 11.13
N ILE A 28 8.31 -10.59 11.42
CA ILE A 28 7.97 -11.73 10.54
C ILE A 28 7.48 -11.30 9.15
N LEU A 29 6.93 -10.08 9.02
CA LEU A 29 6.51 -9.50 7.75
C LEU A 29 7.68 -8.89 6.95
N LYS A 30 8.81 -8.60 7.59
CA LYS A 30 10.05 -8.18 6.90
C LYS A 30 10.83 -9.42 6.43
N LEU A 31 11.05 -10.37 7.34
CA LEU A 31 11.88 -11.54 7.06
C LEU A 31 11.23 -12.57 6.14
N MET A 32 9.89 -12.55 6.00
CA MET A 32 9.06 -13.50 5.24
C MET A 32 9.69 -14.92 5.11
N PRO A 33 9.76 -15.68 6.22
CA PRO A 33 10.38 -17.00 6.20
C PRO A 33 9.70 -17.91 5.18
N ASN A 34 10.45 -18.89 4.65
CA ASN A 34 9.97 -19.81 3.61
C ASN A 34 8.92 -20.79 4.17
N TYR A 35 7.70 -20.29 4.31
CA TYR A 35 6.52 -21.03 4.69
C TYR A 35 5.72 -21.42 3.45
N PRO A 36 4.99 -22.55 3.47
CA PRO A 36 4.03 -22.85 2.42
C PRO A 36 3.04 -21.69 2.22
N ILE A 37 2.61 -21.42 0.98
CA ILE A 37 1.72 -20.30 0.63
C ILE A 37 0.46 -20.22 1.50
N ARG A 38 -0.09 -21.38 1.89
CA ARG A 38 -1.25 -21.49 2.78
C ARG A 38 -1.02 -20.84 4.15
N LYS A 39 0.21 -20.93 4.66
CA LYS A 39 0.64 -20.32 5.92
C LYS A 39 1.01 -18.85 5.70
N GLN A 40 1.75 -18.52 4.64
CA GLN A 40 2.10 -17.13 4.30
C GLN A 40 0.86 -16.23 4.23
N ARG A 41 -0.22 -16.66 3.57
CA ARG A 41 -1.47 -15.88 3.49
C ARG A 41 -2.12 -15.60 4.84
N ARG A 42 -1.92 -16.47 5.84
CA ARG A 42 -2.51 -16.29 7.18
C ARG A 42 -1.73 -15.30 8.04
N ILE A 43 -0.44 -15.11 7.77
CA ILE A 43 0.44 -14.25 8.57
C ILE A 43 -0.02 -12.79 8.54
N PRO A 44 -0.22 -12.12 7.38
CA PRO A 44 -0.71 -10.74 7.34
C PRO A 44 -2.05 -10.57 8.04
N VAL A 45 -2.97 -11.52 7.87
CA VAL A 45 -4.30 -11.47 8.50
C VAL A 45 -4.20 -11.54 10.02
N ALA A 46 -3.36 -12.42 10.56
CA ALA A 46 -3.12 -12.52 11.99
C ALA A 46 -2.45 -11.24 12.53
N CYS A 47 -1.46 -10.70 11.82
CA CYS A 47 -0.82 -9.43 12.17
C CYS A 47 -1.84 -8.28 12.21
N CYS A 48 -2.73 -8.16 11.22
CA CYS A 48 -3.79 -7.15 11.22
C CYS A 48 -4.77 -7.33 12.39
N ALA A 49 -5.19 -8.57 12.68
CA ALA A 49 -6.10 -8.84 13.79
C ALA A 49 -5.48 -8.46 15.15
N VAL A 50 -4.21 -8.84 15.38
CA VAL A 50 -3.47 -8.48 16.59
C VAL A 50 -3.23 -6.98 16.67
N HIS A 51 -2.88 -6.34 15.54
CA HIS A 51 -2.73 -4.89 15.48
C HIS A 51 -4.02 -4.16 15.89
N ASN A 52 -5.15 -4.57 15.33
CA ASN A 52 -6.46 -3.99 15.63
C ASN A 52 -6.86 -4.22 17.09
N PHE A 53 -6.58 -5.40 17.63
CA PHE A 53 -6.83 -5.68 19.05
C PHE A 53 -6.01 -4.76 19.96
N ILE A 54 -4.73 -4.54 19.65
CA ILE A 54 -3.88 -3.66 20.44
C ILE A 54 -4.31 -2.19 20.31
N ARG A 55 -4.72 -1.75 19.10
CA ARG A 55 -5.35 -0.42 18.91
C ARG A 55 -6.55 -0.23 19.84
N MET A 56 -7.38 -1.26 19.99
CA MET A 56 -8.59 -1.19 20.80
C MET A 56 -8.28 -1.11 22.31
N GLN A 57 -7.26 -1.83 22.76
CA GLN A 57 -6.96 -1.98 24.19
C GLN A 57 -5.95 -0.96 24.75
N SER A 58 -5.05 -0.44 23.91
CA SER A 58 -3.90 0.37 24.34
C SER A 58 -3.91 1.75 23.68
N ARG A 59 -4.60 2.72 24.31
CA ARG A 59 -4.67 4.12 23.82
C ARG A 59 -3.32 4.86 23.83
N ASN A 60 -2.34 4.40 24.61
CA ASN A 60 -1.02 5.03 24.78
C ASN A 60 0.12 4.19 24.19
N ASP A 61 -0.15 3.35 23.20
CA ASP A 61 0.91 2.60 22.53
C ASP A 61 1.78 3.57 21.72
N THR A 62 3.07 3.61 22.08
CA THR A 62 4.05 4.57 21.56
C THR A 62 4.29 4.40 20.07
N LEU A 63 4.07 3.21 19.53
CA LEU A 63 4.13 2.95 18.10
C LEU A 63 2.99 3.69 17.39
N PHE A 64 1.79 3.76 17.98
CA PHE A 64 0.68 4.55 17.40
C PHE A 64 0.98 6.05 17.43
N GLN A 65 1.49 6.59 18.54
CA GLN A 65 1.81 8.01 18.63
C GLN A 65 2.88 8.42 17.61
N GLN A 66 3.89 7.58 17.40
CA GLN A 66 4.92 7.85 16.41
C GLN A 66 4.38 7.85 14.97
N PHE A 67 3.39 7.00 14.65
CA PHE A 67 2.82 6.89 13.30
C PHE A 67 1.59 7.77 13.02
N GLU A 68 0.90 8.27 14.05
CA GLU A 68 -0.22 9.21 13.91
C GLU A 68 0.24 10.67 13.83
N ASP A 69 1.23 11.09 14.65
CA ASP A 69 1.68 12.49 14.70
C ASP A 69 2.74 12.84 13.66
N ASN A 70 3.47 11.85 13.17
CA ASN A 70 4.53 12.10 12.22
C ASN A 70 4.08 11.57 10.86
N ASP A 71 4.23 12.43 9.86
CA ASP A 71 4.31 12.09 8.45
C ASP A 71 5.60 11.28 8.20
N VAL A 72 5.87 10.24 9.03
CA VAL A 72 7.08 9.42 8.92
C VAL A 72 6.94 8.64 7.64
N ASP A 73 7.78 9.00 6.67
CA ASP A 73 8.14 8.09 5.60
C ASP A 73 8.72 6.84 6.28
N VAL A 74 7.95 5.76 6.29
CA VAL A 74 8.50 4.45 6.63
C VAL A 74 9.40 4.07 5.48
N VAL A 75 10.67 4.44 5.60
CA VAL A 75 11.70 4.07 4.63
C VAL A 75 11.84 2.56 4.72
N ASP A 76 11.21 1.86 3.78
CA ASP A 76 11.45 0.43 3.58
C ASP A 76 12.84 0.33 2.96
N GLU A 77 13.86 -0.01 3.76
CA GLU A 77 15.24 -0.19 3.27
C GLU A 77 15.34 -1.26 2.17
N GLU A 78 14.29 -2.07 1.98
CA GLU A 78 14.13 -3.05 0.91
C GLU A 78 13.72 -2.44 -0.46
N SER A 79 13.46 -1.13 -0.55
CA SER A 79 13.16 -0.47 -1.83
C SER A 79 14.40 -0.26 -2.74
N SER A 80 15.52 -0.92 -2.44
CA SER A 80 16.67 -0.99 -3.35
C SER A 80 16.42 -2.05 -4.44
N GLY A 81 15.63 -1.65 -5.44
CA GLY A 81 15.78 -2.07 -6.84
C GLY A 81 15.94 -3.56 -7.13
N ALA A 82 14.94 -4.39 -6.82
CA ALA A 82 14.78 -5.64 -7.54
C ALA A 82 14.07 -5.34 -8.87
N ASN A 83 14.85 -4.99 -9.91
CA ASN A 83 14.41 -5.09 -11.29
C ASN A 83 14.05 -6.55 -11.57
N GLN A 84 12.80 -6.92 -11.33
CA GLN A 84 12.24 -8.11 -11.95
C GLN A 84 12.04 -7.77 -13.41
N GLU A 85 13.01 -8.15 -14.24
CA GLU A 85 12.82 -8.30 -15.68
C GLU A 85 11.74 -9.36 -15.89
N GLY A 86 10.48 -8.93 -15.78
CA GLY A 86 9.33 -9.73 -16.15
C GLY A 86 9.36 -9.94 -17.66
N GLU A 87 9.39 -11.20 -18.06
CA GLU A 87 9.31 -11.63 -19.46
C GLU A 87 8.18 -10.88 -20.20
N ASN A 88 8.54 -10.34 -21.36
CA ASN A 88 7.71 -9.56 -22.26
C ASN A 88 6.53 -10.39 -22.80
N MET A 89 5.41 -10.41 -22.08
CA MET A 89 4.15 -10.97 -22.56
C MET A 89 2.97 -10.03 -22.26
N HIS A 90 2.94 -8.77 -22.72
CA HIS A 90 1.71 -7.98 -22.47
C HIS A 90 1.40 -6.72 -23.28
N LEU A 91 1.96 -6.56 -24.48
CA LEU A 91 1.69 -5.35 -25.30
C LEU A 91 0.20 -5.12 -25.66
N LYS A 92 -0.67 -6.13 -25.50
CA LYS A 92 -2.12 -6.01 -25.77
C LYS A 92 -2.94 -5.49 -24.59
N ASP A 93 -2.51 -5.71 -23.35
CA ASP A 93 -3.25 -5.27 -22.16
C ASP A 93 -2.86 -3.87 -21.72
N ASP A 94 -1.68 -3.40 -22.13
CA ASP A 94 -1.26 -2.01 -21.91
C ASP A 94 -2.28 -1.03 -22.51
N ASN A 95 -2.84 -1.36 -23.68
CA ASN A 95 -3.88 -0.56 -24.32
C ASN A 95 -5.19 -0.58 -23.51
N VAL A 96 -5.59 -1.74 -23.00
CA VAL A 96 -6.80 -1.88 -22.18
C VAL A 96 -6.66 -1.12 -20.87
N MET A 97 -5.51 -1.23 -20.20
CA MET A 97 -5.24 -0.51 -18.96
C MET A 97 -5.07 0.99 -19.17
N ASN A 98 -4.53 1.42 -20.30
CA ASN A 98 -4.52 2.83 -20.69
C ASN A 98 -5.94 3.37 -20.90
N ASP A 99 -6.82 2.61 -21.57
CA ASP A 99 -8.21 3.02 -21.79
C ASP A 99 -8.99 3.13 -20.47
N VAL A 100 -8.81 2.15 -19.57
CA VAL A 100 -9.40 2.19 -18.22
C VAL A 100 -8.89 3.41 -17.44
N ARG A 101 -7.58 3.68 -17.50
CA ARG A 101 -6.98 4.85 -16.85
C ARG A 101 -7.57 6.15 -17.38
N ASP A 102 -7.72 6.26 -18.70
CA ASP A 102 -8.18 7.48 -19.35
C ASP A 102 -9.68 7.72 -19.06
N HIS A 103 -10.48 6.65 -19.02
CA HIS A 103 -11.88 6.71 -18.61
C HIS A 103 -12.05 7.18 -17.15
N ILE A 104 -11.27 6.63 -16.21
CA ILE A 104 -11.29 7.05 -14.81
C ILE A 104 -10.82 8.51 -14.70
N ALA A 105 -9.77 8.89 -15.42
CA ALA A 105 -9.25 10.25 -15.41
C ALA A 105 -10.27 11.27 -15.95
N GLY A 106 -11.04 10.91 -16.98
CA GLY A 106 -12.13 11.72 -17.51
C GLY A 106 -13.27 11.89 -16.50
N SER A 107 -13.71 10.79 -15.88
CA SER A 107 -14.76 10.83 -14.84
C SER A 107 -14.34 11.67 -13.64
N MET A 108 -13.11 11.48 -13.13
CA MET A 108 -12.56 12.27 -12.02
C MET A 108 -12.47 13.77 -12.35
N TRP A 109 -12.19 14.12 -13.61
CA TRP A 109 -12.12 15.51 -14.04
C TRP A 109 -13.52 16.15 -14.06
N LEU A 110 -14.52 15.45 -14.59
CA LEU A 110 -15.91 15.92 -14.61
C LEU A 110 -16.45 16.13 -13.19
N ASP A 111 -16.21 15.18 -12.28
CA ASP A 111 -16.61 15.31 -10.88
C ASP A 111 -15.93 16.49 -10.17
N TYR A 112 -14.66 16.76 -10.50
CA TYR A 112 -13.93 17.90 -9.96
C TYR A 112 -14.49 19.23 -10.46
N VAL A 113 -14.83 19.34 -11.75
CA VAL A 113 -15.41 20.57 -12.33
C VAL A 113 -16.85 20.80 -11.86
N ASN A 114 -17.62 19.75 -11.60
CA ASN A 114 -19.02 19.88 -11.19
C ASN A 114 -19.20 20.19 -9.68
N ASN A 115 -18.18 19.93 -8.85
CA ASN A 115 -18.24 20.11 -7.38
C ASN A 115 -17.35 21.27 -6.86
N ASN A 116 -16.79 22.09 -7.75
CA ASN A 116 -16.05 23.34 -7.46
C ASN A 116 -16.60 24.47 -8.33
#